data_AF-A0A653BNY8-F1
#
_entry.id   AF-A0A653BNY8-F1
#
_cell.length_a   1.000
_cell.length_b   1.000
_cell.length_c   1.000
_cell.angle_alpha   90.00
_cell.angle_beta   90.00
_cell.angle_gamma   90.00
#
_symmetry.space_group_name_H-M   'P 1'
#
loop_
_entity.id
_entity.type
_entity.pdbx_description
1 polymer ?
#
loop_
_entity_poly.entity_id
_entity_poly.type
_entity_poly.pdbx_seq_one_letter_code
_entity_poly.pdbx_strand_id
1 'polypeptide(L)' 'MIVGREHDNHQAIKSVDRCEVVQSFVYFGSLIDNSGSCENEIRRCVQQARVAMTKLTKIWRDHYITKATKMSMVQSLVF' A
#
# COMPACT_ATOMS: atom_id res chain seq x y z
N MET A 1 -10.08 -0.98 -15.39
CA MET A 1 -8.67 -0.55 -15.45
C MET A 1 -7.81 -1.79 -15.46
N ILE A 2 -6.85 -1.86 -16.37
CA ILE A 2 -5.90 -2.97 -16.53
C ILE A 2 -4.50 -2.38 -16.35
N VAL A 3 -3.63 -3.08 -15.64
CA VAL A 3 -2.20 -2.72 -15.60
C VAL A 3 -1.47 -3.48 -16.69
N GLY A 4 -0.91 -2.74 -17.65
CA GLY A 4 -0.01 -3.30 -18.65
C GLY A 4 1.30 -3.75 -18.01
N ARG A 5 2.03 -4.68 -18.63
CA ARG A 5 3.37 -5.07 -18.18
C ARG A 5 4.41 -4.18 -18.85
N GLU A 6 5.38 -3.68 -18.10
CA GLU A 6 6.39 -2.74 -18.60
C GLU A 6 7.17 -3.27 -19.81
N HIS A 7 7.47 -4.58 -19.84
CA HIS A 7 8.26 -5.21 -20.90
C HIS A 7 7.46 -5.69 -22.13
N ASP A 8 6.13 -5.70 -22.08
CA ASP A 8 5.26 -6.15 -23.19
C ASP A 8 4.71 -4.98 -24.02
N ASN A 9 4.95 -3.73 -23.60
CA ASN A 9 4.44 -2.52 -24.26
C ASN A 9 5.27 -2.16 -25.51
N HIS A 10 5.12 -2.94 -26.58
CA HIS A 10 5.65 -2.60 -27.91
C HIS A 10 4.95 -1.39 -28.56
N GLN A 11 3.87 -0.89 -27.96
CA GLN A 11 3.23 0.38 -28.33
C GLN A 11 2.43 0.87 -27.11
N ALA A 12 2.29 2.19 -26.93
CA ALA A 12 1.52 2.77 -25.84
C ALA A 12 0.00 2.50 -26.02
N ILE A 13 -0.43 1.27 -25.72
CA ILE A 13 -1.84 0.87 -25.74
C ILE A 13 -2.54 1.63 -24.60
N LYS A 14 -3.38 2.62 -24.97
CA LYS A 14 -4.13 3.43 -24.00
C LYS A 14 -5.38 2.72 -23.48
N SER A 15 -5.93 1.77 -24.24
CA SER A 15 -7.13 1.03 -23.88
C SER A 15 -7.15 -0.35 -24.55
N VAL A 16 -7.65 -1.35 -23.83
CA VAL A 16 -7.99 -2.68 -24.38
C VAL A 16 -9.50 -2.84 -24.24
N ASP A 17 -10.20 -2.90 -25.37
CA ASP A 17 -11.67 -2.85 -25.44
C ASP A 17 -12.23 -1.63 -24.67
N ARG A 18 -13.00 -1.83 -23.59
CA ARG A 18 -13.55 -0.78 -22.73
C ARG A 18 -12.71 -0.46 -21.50
N CYS A 19 -11.59 -1.14 -21.32
CA CYS A 19 -10.73 -1.00 -20.16
C CYS A 19 -9.55 -0.06 -20.46
N GLU A 20 -9.40 0.98 -19.63
CA GLU A 20 -8.22 1.84 -19.64
C GLU A 20 -6.99 1.08 -19.14
N VAL A 21 -5.87 1.25 -19.83
CA VAL A 21 -4.56 0.74 -19.39
C VAL A 21 -3.88 1.79 -18.53
N VAL A 22 -3.63 1.46 -17.27
CA VAL A 22 -3.04 2.36 -16.28
C VAL A 22 -1.69 1.82 -15.81
N GLN A 23 -0.82 2.72 -15.35
CA GLN A 23 0.50 2.34 -14.82
C GLN A 23 0.38 1.62 -13.47
N SER A 24 -0.45 2.15 -12.57
CA SER A 24 -0.75 1.52 -11.30
C SER A 24 -2.19 1.77 -10.89
N PHE A 25 -2.76 0.87 -10.10
CA PHE A 25 -4.08 1.03 -9.49
C PHE A 25 -4.14 0.31 -8.15
N VAL A 26 -5.04 0.76 -7.28
CA VAL A 26 -5.31 0.10 -6.01
C VAL A 26 -6.44 -0.90 -6.20
N TYR A 27 -6.19 -2.16 -5.85
CA TYR A 27 -7.16 -3.24 -5.89
C TYR A 27 -7.23 -3.90 -4.51
N PHE A 28 -8.42 -3.87 -3.88
CA PHE A 28 -8.64 -4.37 -2.53
C PHE A 28 -7.63 -3.87 -1.47
N GLY A 29 -7.15 -2.64 -1.64
CA GLY A 29 -6.17 -2.03 -0.73
C GLY A 29 -4.72 -2.17 -1.18
N SER A 30 -4.42 -3.10 -2.09
CA SER A 30 -3.06 -3.30 -2.61
C SER A 30 -2.78 -2.49 -3.88
N LEU A 31 -1.65 -1.80 -3.93
CA LEU A 31 -1.15 -1.15 -5.13
C LEU A 31 -0.57 -2.20 -6.09
N ILE A 32 -1.21 -2.32 -7.25
CA ILE A 32 -0.73 -3.11 -8.37
C ILE A 32 -0.06 -2.14 -9.34
N ASP A 33 1.22 -2.41 -9.65
CA ASP A 33 2.05 -1.59 -10.52
C ASP A 33 2.52 -2.37 -11.75
N ASN A 34 2.73 -1.68 -12.87
CA ASN A 34 3.08 -2.26 -14.17
C ASN A 34 4.47 -2.91 -14.22
N SER A 35 5.34 -2.58 -13.26
CA SER A 35 6.63 -3.25 -13.07
C SER A 35 6.50 -4.71 -12.65
N GLY A 36 5.33 -5.12 -12.12
CA GLY A 36 5.14 -6.43 -11.50
C GLY A 36 5.91 -6.61 -10.18
N SER A 37 6.52 -5.53 -9.65
CA SER A 37 7.21 -5.53 -8.36
C SER A 37 6.28 -5.13 -7.22
N CYS A 38 6.48 -5.72 -6.04
CA CYS A 38 5.80 -5.33 -4.81
C CYS A 38 6.47 -4.14 -4.09
N GLU A 39 7.60 -3.62 -4.59
CA GLU A 39 8.37 -2.56 -3.93
C GLU A 39 7.53 -1.33 -3.63
N ASN A 40 6.75 -0.87 -4.61
CA ASN A 40 5.91 0.32 -4.48
C ASN A 40 4.81 0.14 -3.42
N GLU A 41 4.22 -1.04 -3.35
CA GLU A 41 3.22 -1.39 -2.35
C GLU A 41 3.83 -1.48 -0.94
N ILE A 42 4.94 -2.22 -0.78
CA ILE A 42 5.63 -2.35 0.51
C ILE A 42 6.05 -0.96 1.03
N ARG A 43 6.63 -0.13 0.15
CA ARG A 43 7.04 1.23 0.50
C ARG A 43 5.85 2.07 0.97
N ARG A 44 4.71 1.98 0.28
CA ARG A 44 3.47 2.67 0.65
C ARG A 44 2.96 2.19 2.01
N CYS A 45 2.86 0.88 2.24
CA CYS A 45 2.39 0.32 3.52
C CYS A 45 3.29 0.74 4.69
N VAL A 46 4.61 0.69 4.53
CA VAL A 46 5.56 1.17 5.56
C VAL A 46 5.38 2.66 5.83
N GLN A 47 5.19 3.48 4.79
CA GLN A 47 4.92 4.91 4.98
C GLN A 47 3.61 5.15 5.73
N GLN A 48 2.54 4.43 5.39
CA GLN A 48 1.25 4.54 6.08
C GLN A 48 1.36 4.12 7.55
N ALA A 49 2.05 3.00 7.84
CA ALA A 49 2.33 2.54 9.19
C ALA A 49 3.11 3.59 10.00
N ARG A 50 4.15 4.19 9.42
CA ARG A 50 4.92 5.27 10.07
C ARG A 50 4.05 6.47 10.40
N VAL A 51 3.20 6.91 9.47
CA VAL A 51 2.28 8.04 9.69
C VAL A 51 1.25 7.70 10.78
N ALA A 52 0.74 6.47 10.82
CA ALA A 52 -0.15 6.04 11.90
C ALA A 52 0.57 6.05 13.25
N MET A 53 1.81 5.54 13.32
CA MET A 53 2.64 5.55 14.53
C MET A 53 2.85 6.96 15.08
N THR A 54 3.08 7.97 14.23
CA THR A 54 3.25 9.35 14.70
C THR A 54 1.94 10.01 15.16
N LYS A 55 0.79 9.60 14.60
CA LYS A 55 -0.52 10.12 15.01
C LYS A 55 -1.02 9.54 16.34
N LEU A 56 -0.64 8.30 16.67
CA LEU A 56 -1.08 7.59 17.88
C LEU A 56 -0.25 7.95 19.14
N THR A 57 0.42 9.10 19.17
CA THR A 57 1.28 9.55 20.28
C THR A 57 0.62 9.55 21.65
N LYS A 58 -0.67 9.89 21.73
CA LYS A 58 -1.43 9.82 22.98
C LYS A 58 -1.47 8.40 23.54
N ILE A 59 -1.77 7.42 22.68
CA ILE A 59 -1.82 6.00 23.06
C ILE A 59 -0.43 5.52 23.52
N TRP A 60 0.63 5.91 22.81
CA TRP A 60 1.98 5.52 23.19
C TRP A 60 2.39 6.06 24.56
N ARG A 61 1.99 7.30 24.88
CA ARG A 61 2.30 7.98 26.14
C ARG A 61 1.40 7.55 27.31
N ASP A 62 0.21 7.03 27.05
CA ASP A 62 -0.74 6.64 28.07
C ASP A 62 -0.24 5.43 28.87
N HIS A 63 -0.15 5.55 30.20
CA HIS A 63 0.31 4.48 31.09
C HIS A 63 -0.80 3.47 31.46
N TYR A 64 -2.07 3.83 31.29
CA TYR A 64 -3.21 2.94 31.54
C TYR A 64 -3.41 1.93 30.40
N ILE A 65 -2.92 2.24 29.20
CA ILE A 65 -2.97 1.30 28.07
C ILE A 65 -1.87 0.26 28.21
N THR A 66 -2.27 -1.01 28.26
CA THR A 66 -1.35 -2.13 28.46
C THR A 66 -0.34 -2.26 27.31
N LYS A 67 0.84 -2.81 27.63
CA LYS A 67 1.85 -3.13 26.61
C LYS A 67 1.32 -4.13 25.58
N ALA A 68 0.47 -5.08 25.99
CA ALA A 68 -0.14 -6.05 25.09
C ALA A 68 -1.02 -5.37 24.02
N THR A 69 -1.85 -4.41 24.43
CA THR A 69 -2.68 -3.63 23.50
C THR A 69 -1.80 -2.81 22.54
N LYS A 70 -0.76 -2.14 23.05
CA LYS A 70 0.18 -1.39 22.21
C LYS A 70 0.91 -2.29 21.20
N MET A 71 1.33 -3.49 21.61
CA MET A 71 1.96 -4.47 20.73
C MET A 71 1.00 -4.96 19.64
N SER A 72 -0.26 -5.24 20.00
CA SER A 72 -1.30 -5.63 19.02
C SER A 72 -1.53 -4.52 17.99
N MET A 73 -1.57 -3.25 18.41
CA MET A 73 -1.70 -2.13 17.47
C MET A 73 -0.52 -2.01 16.51
N VAL A 74 0.71 -2.23 16.98
CA VAL A 74 1.89 -2.24 16.11
C VAL A 74 1.83 -3.40 15.11
N GLN A 75 1.39 -4.59 15.55
CA GLN A 75 1.23 -5.74 14.66
C GLN A 75 0.22 -5.46 13.55
N SER A 76 -0.92 -4.85 13.86
CA SER A 76 -1.94 -4.47 12.85
C SER A 76 -1.53 -3.34 11.90
N LEU A 77 -0.38 -2.68 12.11
CA LEU A 77 0.15 -1.68 11.19
C LEU A 77 1.21 -2.25 10.24
N VAL A 78 1.74 -3.44 10.55
CA VAL A 78 2.77 -4.13 9.75
C VAL A 78 2.14 -5.16 8.80
N PHE A 79 0.86 -5.49 9.01
CA PHE A 79 0.07 -6.48 8.27
C PHE A 79 -1.30 -5.91 7.93
#